data_AF-A0A7W8K093-F1
#
_entry.id   AF-A0A7W8K093-F1
#
_cell.length_a   1.000
_cell.length_b   1.000
_cell.length_c   1.000
_cell.angle_alpha   90.00
_cell.angle_beta   90.00
_cell.angle_gamma   90.00
#
_symmetry.space_group_name_H-M   'P 1'
#
loop_
_entity.id
_entity.type
_entity.pdbx_description
1 polymer ?
#
loop_
_entity_poly.entity_id
_entity_poly.type
_entity_poly.pdbx_seq_one_letter_code
_entity_poly.pdbx_strand_id
1 'polypeptide(L)' 'MSGQEPYRHRFPLSVIGYALRLYHRFSLSQRDVQELLHERGVVVSHETLRKWNIKFAPLLTEELRHREPRRGSR' A
#
# COMPACT_ATOMS: atom_id res chain seq x y z
N MET A 1 -23.22 12.29 9.67
CA MET A 1 -22.39 11.68 10.73
C MET A 1 -22.82 10.23 10.87
N SER A 2 -22.07 9.32 10.25
CA SER A 2 -22.25 7.86 10.34
C SER A 2 -20.83 7.30 10.08
N GLY A 3 -20.09 6.72 11.01
CA GLY A 3 -20.52 5.76 12.03
C GLY A 3 -20.41 4.34 11.49
N GLN A 4 -19.33 4.00 10.77
CA GLN A 4 -19.02 2.62 10.39
C GLN A 4 -17.57 2.30 10.73
N GLU A 5 -17.37 1.67 11.87
CA GLU A 5 -16.19 0.85 12.15
C GLU A 5 -16.48 -0.59 11.69
N PRO A 6 -15.75 -1.12 10.68
CA PRO A 6 -15.62 -2.55 10.50
C PRO A 6 -14.18 -2.98 10.83
N TYR A 7 -14.03 -3.70 11.95
CA TYR A 7 -13.00 -4.69 12.24
C TYR A 7 -11.54 -4.41 11.77
N ARG A 8 -10.82 -3.72 12.67
CA ARG A 8 -9.48 -4.07 13.22
C ARG A 8 -8.25 -4.16 12.29
N HIS A 9 -8.09 -3.20 11.41
CA HIS A 9 -6.76 -2.66 11.07
C HIS A 9 -6.74 -1.16 11.40
N ARG A 10 -5.67 -0.66 12.04
CA ARG A 10 -5.53 0.77 12.41
C ARG A 10 -5.68 1.71 11.21
N PHE A 11 -5.51 1.18 9.99
CA PHE A 11 -5.68 1.88 8.73
C PHE A 11 -6.52 1.02 7.78
N PRO A 12 -7.40 1.64 6.97
CA PRO A 12 -8.18 0.92 5.96
C PRO A 12 -7.28 0.33 4.87
N LEU A 13 -7.68 -0.80 4.28
CA LEU A 13 -6.93 -1.47 3.21
C LEU A 13 -6.66 -0.56 1.99
N SER A 14 -7.54 0.41 1.72
CA SER A 14 -7.36 1.41 0.68
C SER A 14 -6.10 2.27 0.89
N VAL A 15 -5.83 2.68 2.15
CA VAL A 15 -4.61 3.41 2.52
C VAL A 15 -3.37 2.54 2.37
N ILE A 16 -3.46 1.28 2.81
CA ILE A 16 -2.35 0.32 2.71
C ILE A 16 -2.00 0.06 1.24
N GLY A 17 -3.00 -0.25 0.41
CA GLY A 17 -2.80 -0.48 -1.03
C GLY A 17 -2.27 0.74 -1.76
N TYR A 18 -2.71 1.95 -1.38
CA TYR A 18 -2.19 3.19 -1.92
C TYR A 18 -0.70 3.39 -1.57
N ALA A 19 -0.34 3.19 -0.30
CA ALA A 19 1.04 3.31 0.18
C ALA A 19 1.99 2.32 -0.53
N LEU A 20 1.57 1.06 -0.65
CA LEU A 20 2.35 0.03 -1.33
C LEU A 20 2.48 0.30 -2.82
N ARG A 21 1.43 0.81 -3.47
CA ARG A 21 1.50 1.23 -4.88
C ARG A 21 2.50 2.37 -5.05
N LEU A 22 2.49 3.38 -4.18
CA LEU A 22 3.47 4.46 -4.21
C LEU A 22 4.91 3.92 -4.06
N TYR A 23 5.12 3.02 -3.11
CA TYR A 23 6.41 2.39 -2.86
C TYR A 23 6.91 1.57 -4.06
N HIS A 24 6.10 0.66 -4.60
CA HIS A 24 6.51 -0.27 -5.65
C HIS A 24 6.43 0.29 -7.07
N ARG A 25 5.42 1.13 -7.39
CA ARG A 25 5.21 1.65 -8.74
C ARG A 25 6.08 2.87 -9.06
N PHE A 26 6.34 3.71 -8.07
CA PHE A 26 7.12 4.93 -8.23
C PHE A 26 8.51 4.85 -7.60
N SER A 27 8.91 3.67 -7.09
CA SER A 27 10.20 3.43 -6.43
C SER A 27 10.51 4.43 -5.31
N LEU A 28 9.47 4.93 -4.62
CA LEU A 28 9.60 5.95 -3.58
C LEU A 28 10.23 5.37 -2.31
N SER A 29 10.97 6.20 -1.58
CA SER A 29 11.48 5.79 -0.28
C SER A 29 10.33 5.66 0.73
N GLN A 30 10.54 4.89 1.81
CA GLN A 30 9.52 4.79 2.87
C GLN A 30 9.20 6.15 3.48
N ARG A 31 10.16 7.08 3.50
CA ARG A 31 9.99 8.44 3.99
C ARG A 31 9.08 9.26 3.08
N ASP A 32 9.30 9.21 1.77
CA ASP A 32 8.43 9.93 0.81
C ASP A 32 6.99 9.42 0.88
N VAL A 33 6.80 8.12 1.06
CA VAL A 33 5.47 7.53 1.26
C VAL A 33 4.85 7.99 2.59
N GLN A 34 5.62 8.13 3.68
CA GLN A 34 5.10 8.70 4.92
C GLN A 34 4.64 10.15 4.73
N GLU A 35 5.43 10.98 4.06
CA GLU A 35 5.09 12.39 3.82
C GLU A 35 3.82 12.50 2.96
N LEU A 36 3.72 11.73 1.88
CA LEU A 36 2.52 11.70 1.02
C LEU A 36 1.25 11.20 1.73
N LEU A 37 1.40 10.36 2.75
CA LEU A 37 0.30 9.94 3.61
C LEU A 37 -0.02 11.01 4.65
N HIS A 38 1.01 11.68 5.19
CA HIS A 38 0.85 12.78 6.12
C HIS A 38 0.11 13.96 5.50
N GLU A 39 0.43 14.33 4.26
CA GLU A 39 -0.30 15.34 3.49
C GLU A 39 -1.79 15.00 3.30
N ARG A 40 -2.14 13.71 3.36
CA ARG A 40 -3.53 13.23 3.30
C ARG A 40 -4.19 13.11 4.68
N GLY A 41 -3.53 13.58 5.73
CA GLY A 41 -3.99 13.46 7.12
C GLY A 41 -3.79 12.07 7.74
N VAL A 42 -2.99 11.21 7.11
CA VAL A 42 -2.73 9.83 7.55
C VAL A 42 -1.33 9.73 8.15
N VAL A 43 -1.25 9.75 9.47
CA VAL A 43 0.03 9.60 10.19
C VAL A 43 0.35 8.12 10.39
N VAL A 44 1.33 7.61 9.66
CA VAL A 44 1.85 6.24 9.80
C VAL A 44 3.30 6.26 10.27
N SER A 45 3.67 5.32 11.15
CA SER A 45 5.07 5.13 11.54
C SER A 45 5.83 4.32 10.49
N HIS A 46 7.15 4.51 10.43
CA HIS A 46 8.04 3.78 9.52
C HIS A 46 7.91 2.25 9.67
N GLU A 47 7.80 1.76 10.91
CA GLU A 47 7.57 0.33 11.19
C GLU A 47 6.24 -0.19 10.63
N THR A 48 5.21 0.66 10.55
CA THR A 48 3.90 0.28 9.99
C THR A 48 4.01 0.04 8.49
N LEU A 49 4.68 0.95 7.77
CA LEU A 49 4.99 0.77 6.36
C LEU A 49 5.87 -0.46 6.11
N ARG A 50 6.87 -0.70 6.97
CA ARG A 50 7.71 -1.91 6.87
C ARG A 50 6.89 -3.18 7.06
N LYS A 51 6.00 -3.22 8.06
CA LYS A 51 5.08 -4.35 8.30
C LYS A 51 4.13 -4.56 7.13
N TRP A 52 3.64 -3.49 6.50
CA TRP A 52 2.82 -3.60 5.30
C TRP A 52 3.59 -4.15 4.11
N ASN A 53 4.81 -3.65 3.87
CA ASN A 53 5.68 -4.19 2.82
C ASN A 53 5.91 -5.69 3.03
N ILE A 54 6.27 -6.14 4.24
CA ILE A 54 6.51 -7.57 4.49
C ILE A 54 5.23 -8.41 4.30
N LYS A 55 4.09 -7.93 4.80
CA LYS A 55 2.83 -8.68 4.76
C LYS A 55 2.19 -8.73 3.37
N PHE A 56 2.26 -7.63 2.63
CA PHE A 56 1.50 -7.44 1.40
C PHE A 56 2.37 -7.39 0.13
N ALA A 57 3.71 -7.31 0.22
CA ALA A 57 4.57 -7.46 -0.96
C ALA A 57 4.26 -8.70 -1.81
N PRO A 58 4.04 -9.91 -1.25
CA PRO A 58 3.68 -11.07 -2.08
C PRO A 58 2.33 -10.89 -2.78
N LEU A 59 1.33 -10.33 -2.10
CA LEU A 59 0.00 -10.05 -2.67
C LEU A 59 0.04 -8.98 -3.77
N LEU A 60 0.85 -7.93 -3.57
CA LEU A 60 1.05 -6.89 -4.57
C LEU A 60 1.82 -7.41 -5.78
N THR A 61 2.83 -8.27 -5.57
CA THR A 61 3.56 -8.89 -6.68
C THR A 61 2.63 -9.80 -7.49
N GLU A 62 1.73 -10.54 -6.85
CA GLU A 62 0.70 -11.32 -7.54
C GLU A 62 -0.23 -10.42 -8.37
N GLU A 63 -0.72 -9.33 -7.80
CA GLU A 63 -1.59 -8.40 -8.52
C GLU A 63 -0.87 -7.66 -9.66
N LEU A 64 0.42 -7.33 -9.48
CA LEU A 64 1.26 -6.79 -10.55
C LEU A 64 1.49 -7.84 -11.64
N ARG A 65 1.75 -9.11 -11.30
CA ARG A 65 1.86 -10.22 -12.26
C ARG A 65 0.56 -10.50 -13.01
N HIS A 66 -0.60 -10.35 -12.35
CA HIS A 66 -1.91 -10.51 -12.97
C HIS A 66 -2.29 -9.32 -13.87
N ARG A 67 -1.77 -8.13 -13.58
CA ARG A 67 -1.97 -6.91 -14.39
C ARG A 67 -0.93 -6.73 -15.48
N GLU A 68 0.20 -7.42 -15.39
CA GLU A 68 1.12 -7.52 -16.51
C GLU A 68 0.42 -8.36 -17.59
N PRO A 69 0.11 -7.79 -18.78
CA PRO A 69 -0.45 -8.58 -19.85
C PRO A 69 0.54 -9.71 -20.09
N ARG A 70 0.07 -10.96 -20.04
CA ARG A 70 0.89 -12.16 -20.30
C ARG A 70 1.82 -11.87 -21.48
N ARG A 71 3.07 -11.51 -21.17
CA ARG A 71 4.09 -11.25 -22.18
C ARG A 71 4.49 -12.63 -22.67
N GLY A 72 3.88 -13.04 -23.77
CA GLY A 72 4.17 -14.32 -24.42
C GLY A 72 2.93 -15.19 -24.60
N SER A 73 2.05 -14.80 -25.51
CA SER A 73 1.33 -15.75 -26.34
C SER A 73 1.74 -15.45 -27.78
N ARG A 74 2.91 -15.94 -28.17
CA ARG A 74 3.33 -16.01 -29.56
C ARG A 74 4.05 -17.32 -29.77
#